data_AF-A0A7S2A7J8-F1
#
_entry.id   AF-A0A7S2A7J8-F1
#
_cell.length_a   1.000
_cell.length_b   1.000
_cell.length_c   1.000
_cell.angle_alpha   90.00
_cell.angle_beta   90.00
_cell.angle_gamma   90.00
#
_symmetry.space_group_name_H-M   'P 1'
#
loop_
_entity.id
_entity.type
_entity.pdbx_description
1 polymer ?
#
loop_
_entity_poly.entity_id
_entity_poly.type
_entity_poly.pdbx_seq_one_letter_code
_entity_poly.pdbx_strand_id
1 'polypeptide(L)'
;GGKSEKNPAILCLSAGTAHIPNLPNPPGSSGSIGGPPVYESTASAAYLLEQNPRVAAADVLVETTSYDTISNAYYARVAFGDVLGWKNVLVITSSFHMDRSRIIFDWIFGAPSGRDGGAGYQLRYLPTPDVGLTVEEIRARKDREDKSGANIRAKLMPKYPALGDVLSFLTTNHDLYSAEGLIKRAMDTGEGLRVVDDSVVKSYGGNVAYESKRSQLSRNAFGLNLGLLAAVVAAAFFAGKKSNSSPQMKLKLSP
;
A
#
# COMPACT_ATOMS: atom_id res chain seq x y z
N GLY A 1 -35.83 13.78 3.98
CA GLY A 1 -34.56 14.06 3.28
C GLY A 1 -33.83 12.76 3.08
N GLY A 2 -33.78 12.26 1.84
CA GLY A 2 -33.01 11.05 1.53
C GLY A 2 -31.53 11.35 1.72
N LYS A 3 -30.83 10.53 2.51
CA LYS A 3 -29.37 10.58 2.55
C LYS A 3 -28.88 10.20 1.15
N SER A 4 -28.17 11.10 0.46
CA SER A 4 -27.41 10.70 -0.72
C SER A 4 -26.48 9.56 -0.30
N GLU A 5 -26.56 8.42 -0.97
CA GLU A 5 -25.60 7.34 -0.74
C GLU A 5 -24.21 7.89 -1.01
N LYS A 6 -23.37 7.93 0.04
CA LYS A 6 -21.99 8.37 -0.08
C LYS A 6 -21.22 7.26 -0.80
N ASN A 7 -20.47 7.63 -1.83
CA ASN A 7 -19.59 6.69 -2.52
C ASN A 7 -18.62 6.02 -1.53
N PRO A 8 -18.23 4.76 -1.79
CA PRO A 8 -17.16 4.12 -1.02
C PRO A 8 -15.84 4.86 -1.25
N ALA A 9 -15.05 5.01 -0.19
CA ALA A 9 -13.69 5.52 -0.32
C ALA A 9 -12.80 4.47 -1.00
N ILE A 10 -11.90 4.92 -1.87
CA ILE A 10 -10.94 4.10 -2.62
C ILE A 10 -9.54 4.46 -2.12
N LEU A 11 -8.83 3.48 -1.59
CA LEU A 11 -7.45 3.61 -1.16
C LEU A 11 -6.51 2.92 -2.15
N CYS A 12 -5.67 3.71 -2.82
CA CYS A 12 -4.57 3.22 -3.62
C CYS A 12 -3.34 3.01 -2.72
N LEU A 13 -2.81 1.79 -2.70
CA LEU A 13 -1.69 1.38 -1.84
C LEU A 13 -0.38 1.34 -2.62
N SER A 14 0.72 1.29 -1.87
CA SER A 14 2.09 1.10 -2.37
C SER A 14 2.78 2.36 -2.87
N ALA A 15 3.95 2.65 -2.29
CA ALA A 15 4.95 3.55 -2.82
C ALA A 15 5.67 2.95 -4.04
N GLY A 16 5.81 1.63 -4.13
CA GLY A 16 6.69 1.01 -5.11
C GLY A 16 6.95 -0.46 -4.84
N THR A 17 7.93 -1.01 -5.54
CA THR A 17 8.37 -2.39 -5.33
C THR A 17 9.85 -2.43 -4.98
N ALA A 18 10.25 -3.43 -4.19
CA ALA A 18 11.65 -3.73 -3.91
C ALA A 18 12.49 -4.04 -5.16
N HIS A 19 11.84 -4.42 -6.26
CA HIS A 19 12.51 -5.00 -7.41
C HIS A 19 12.97 -3.98 -8.46
N ILE A 20 12.35 -2.80 -8.50
CA ILE A 20 12.57 -1.80 -9.53
C ILE A 20 12.56 -0.42 -8.86
N PRO A 21 13.57 0.44 -9.10
CA PRO A 21 13.53 1.83 -8.62
C PRO A 21 12.27 2.54 -9.11
N ASN A 22 11.70 3.40 -8.26
CA ASN A 22 10.59 4.25 -8.67
C ASN A 22 11.02 5.14 -9.85
N LEU A 23 10.13 5.28 -10.82
CA LEU A 23 10.37 6.20 -11.94
C LEU A 23 10.40 7.63 -11.40
N PRO A 24 11.39 8.45 -11.76
CA PRO A 24 11.32 9.88 -11.46
C PRO A 24 10.19 10.49 -12.27
N ASN A 25 9.47 11.46 -11.70
CA ASN A 25 8.61 12.30 -12.51
C ASN A 25 9.43 12.96 -13.63
N PRO A 26 8.90 13.06 -14.85
CA PRO A 26 9.59 13.77 -15.92
C PRO A 26 9.90 15.20 -15.46
N PRO A 27 11.02 15.79 -15.93
CA PRO A 27 11.33 17.18 -15.64
C PRO A 27 10.12 18.05 -15.95
N GLY A 28 9.61 18.75 -14.94
CA GLY A 28 8.64 19.82 -15.17
C GLY A 28 9.27 20.93 -16.01
N SER A 29 8.46 21.93 -16.39
CA SER A 29 8.89 23.15 -17.07
C SER A 29 9.98 23.96 -16.32
N SER A 30 10.36 23.56 -15.11
CA SER A 30 11.43 24.17 -14.31
C SER A 30 12.85 23.66 -14.62
N GLY A 31 13.03 22.76 -15.60
CA GLY A 31 14.37 22.28 -16.00
C GLY A 31 15.10 21.46 -14.94
N SER A 32 14.40 21.00 -13.90
CA SER A 32 14.98 20.20 -12.83
C SER A 32 15.24 18.77 -13.31
N ILE A 33 16.47 18.27 -13.11
CA ILE A 33 16.82 16.87 -13.39
C ILE A 33 16.13 15.99 -12.36
N GLY A 34 15.05 15.33 -12.77
CA GLY A 34 14.29 14.35 -11.97
C GLY A 34 13.30 14.99 -11.01
N GLY A 35 12.00 14.87 -11.31
CA GLY A 35 10.94 15.21 -10.37
C GLY A 35 10.83 14.18 -9.24
N PRO A 36 9.96 14.43 -8.24
CA PRO A 36 9.66 13.47 -7.18
C PRO A 36 9.34 12.07 -7.74
N PRO A 37 9.61 10.98 -7.02
CA PRO A 37 9.30 9.65 -7.51
C PRO A 37 7.80 9.50 -7.77
N VAL A 38 7.46 8.80 -8.86
CA VAL A 38 6.11 8.32 -9.12
C VAL A 38 5.87 7.09 -8.25
N TYR A 39 4.87 7.18 -7.38
CA TYR A 39 4.45 6.06 -6.53
C TYR A 39 3.37 5.24 -7.22
N GLU A 40 3.34 3.92 -6.99
CA GLU A 40 2.31 3.02 -7.54
C GLU A 40 0.89 3.47 -7.15
N SER A 41 0.71 3.93 -5.91
CA SER A 41 -0.55 4.46 -5.41
C SER A 41 -0.98 5.73 -6.15
N THR A 42 -0.04 6.65 -6.42
CA THR A 42 -0.34 7.88 -7.16
C THR A 42 -0.63 7.61 -8.63
N ALA A 43 0.07 6.67 -9.27
CA ALA A 43 -0.21 6.25 -10.64
C ALA A 43 -1.60 5.60 -10.75
N SER A 44 -1.96 4.76 -9.77
CA SER A 44 -3.28 4.12 -9.69
C SER A 44 -4.39 5.14 -9.49
N ALA A 45 -4.19 6.12 -8.59
CA ALA A 45 -5.14 7.20 -8.35
C ALA A 45 -5.33 8.06 -9.60
N ALA A 46 -4.25 8.43 -10.30
CA ALA A 46 -4.31 9.18 -11.56
C ALA A 46 -5.14 8.42 -12.60
N TYR A 47 -4.85 7.14 -12.82
CA TYR A 47 -5.61 6.30 -13.75
C TYR A 47 -7.11 6.26 -13.40
N LEU A 48 -7.46 6.08 -12.12
CA LEU A 48 -8.87 6.05 -11.68
C LEU A 48 -9.60 7.36 -11.97
N LEU A 49 -8.96 8.50 -11.69
CA LEU A 49 -9.56 9.82 -11.88
C LEU A 49 -9.67 10.21 -13.35
N GLU A 50 -8.69 9.83 -14.17
CA GLU A 50 -8.68 10.13 -15.61
C GLU A 50 -9.65 9.24 -16.39
N GLN A 51 -9.69 7.95 -16.07
CA GLN A 51 -10.46 6.97 -16.84
C GLN A 51 -11.90 6.80 -16.35
N ASN A 52 -12.24 7.30 -15.16
CA ASN A 52 -13.57 7.14 -14.59
C ASN A 52 -14.15 8.46 -14.07
N PRO A 53 -14.93 9.18 -14.89
CA PRO A 53 -15.51 10.47 -14.51
C PRO A 53 -16.53 10.38 -13.37
N ARG A 54 -16.92 9.18 -12.93
CA ARG A 54 -17.82 8.98 -11.78
C ARG A 54 -17.07 8.90 -10.45
N VAL A 55 -15.74 8.74 -10.47
CA VAL A 55 -14.92 8.71 -9.27
C VAL A 55 -14.54 10.14 -8.91
N ALA A 56 -15.04 10.64 -7.79
CA ALA A 56 -14.66 11.96 -7.29
C ALA A 56 -13.29 11.90 -6.63
N ALA A 57 -12.45 12.92 -6.83
CA ALA A 57 -11.13 13.02 -6.20
C ALA A 57 -11.20 12.95 -4.66
N ALA A 58 -12.27 13.47 -4.06
CA ALA A 58 -12.49 13.43 -2.62
C ALA A 58 -12.73 12.02 -2.06
N ASP A 59 -13.06 11.06 -2.93
CA ASP A 59 -13.26 9.65 -2.56
C ASP A 59 -11.99 8.82 -2.77
N VAL A 60 -10.92 9.38 -3.36
CA VAL A 60 -9.66 8.67 -3.64
C VAL A 60 -8.57 9.11 -2.65
N LEU A 61 -7.99 8.14 -1.97
CA LEU A 61 -6.92 8.30 -0.99
C LEU A 61 -5.68 7.54 -1.48
N VAL A 62 -4.50 8.05 -1.12
CA VAL A 62 -3.22 7.45 -1.47
C VAL A 62 -2.40 7.14 -0.22
N GLU A 63 -1.76 5.99 -0.22
CA GLU A 63 -0.78 5.58 0.79
C GLU A 63 0.56 5.33 0.09
N THR A 64 1.62 5.97 0.59
CA THR A 64 2.93 6.07 -0.10
C THR A 64 4.10 5.64 0.79
N THR A 65 3.86 4.78 1.78
CA THR A 65 4.87 4.29 2.74
C THR A 65 5.26 2.85 2.48
N SER A 66 4.30 2.01 2.07
CA SER A 66 4.54 0.59 1.83
C SER A 66 5.23 0.29 0.50
N TYR A 67 5.91 -0.85 0.42
CA TYR A 67 6.68 -1.35 -0.73
C TYR A 67 6.45 -2.85 -0.99
N ASP A 68 5.61 -3.50 -0.17
CA ASP A 68 5.24 -4.91 -0.31
C ASP A 68 3.82 -5.16 0.22
N THR A 69 3.32 -6.38 0.00
CA THR A 69 1.95 -6.72 0.37
C THR A 69 1.69 -6.72 1.89
N ILE A 70 2.68 -7.07 2.73
CA ILE A 70 2.52 -7.11 4.20
C ILE A 70 2.35 -5.70 4.74
N SER A 71 3.25 -4.82 4.34
CA SER A 71 3.22 -3.40 4.67
C SER A 71 2.01 -2.68 4.05
N ASN A 72 1.58 -3.03 2.83
CA ASN A 72 0.32 -2.54 2.24
C ASN A 72 -0.85 -2.80 3.20
N ALA A 73 -1.01 -4.05 3.65
CA ALA A 73 -2.08 -4.40 4.59
C ALA A 73 -1.92 -3.70 5.95
N TYR A 74 -0.70 -3.58 6.45
CA TYR A 74 -0.40 -2.95 7.73
C TYR A 74 -0.78 -1.46 7.72
N TYR A 75 -0.29 -0.69 6.75
CA TYR A 75 -0.58 0.74 6.65
C TYR A 75 -2.04 1.00 6.27
N ALA A 76 -2.65 0.18 5.39
CA ALA A 76 -4.08 0.24 5.12
C ALA A 76 -4.90 0.10 6.41
N ARG A 77 -4.55 -0.87 7.27
CA ARG A 77 -5.23 -1.05 8.54
C ARG A 77 -4.96 0.11 9.51
N VAL A 78 -3.69 0.39 9.82
CA VAL A 78 -3.36 1.31 10.92
C VAL A 78 -3.69 2.76 10.55
N ALA A 79 -3.35 3.21 9.35
CA ALA A 79 -3.53 4.60 8.95
C ALA A 79 -4.96 4.93 8.51
N PHE A 80 -5.72 3.94 8.00
CA PHE A 80 -7.06 4.16 7.47
C PHE A 80 -8.12 3.34 8.21
N GLY A 81 -7.92 2.03 8.36
CA GLY A 81 -8.84 1.16 9.09
C GLY A 81 -9.12 1.62 10.52
N ASP A 82 -8.07 1.78 11.33
CA ASP A 82 -8.16 2.12 12.74
C ASP A 82 -8.51 3.61 12.92
N VAL A 83 -7.85 4.51 12.18
CA VAL A 83 -8.04 5.98 12.32
C VAL A 83 -9.37 6.46 11.73
N LEU A 84 -9.76 5.98 10.54
CA LEU A 84 -11.00 6.39 9.87
C LEU A 84 -12.18 5.47 10.19
N GLY A 85 -11.95 4.38 10.94
CA GLY A 85 -12.98 3.45 11.38
C GLY A 85 -13.56 2.57 10.26
N TRP A 86 -12.80 2.27 9.21
CA TRP A 86 -13.28 1.48 8.07
C TRP A 86 -13.43 -0.01 8.39
N LYS A 87 -14.64 -0.45 8.75
CA LYS A 87 -14.87 -1.85 9.15
C LYS A 87 -15.19 -2.81 8.03
N ASN A 88 -15.62 -2.35 6.86
CA ASN A 88 -15.87 -3.21 5.70
C ASN A 88 -14.91 -2.82 4.59
N VAL A 89 -14.02 -3.73 4.21
CA VAL A 89 -12.97 -3.47 3.23
C VAL A 89 -13.04 -4.52 2.12
N LEU A 90 -13.09 -4.06 0.88
CA LEU A 90 -12.98 -4.85 -0.33
C LEU A 90 -11.55 -4.69 -0.88
N VAL A 91 -10.79 -5.77 -0.86
CA VAL A 91 -9.45 -5.82 -1.44
C VAL A 91 -9.55 -6.24 -2.91
N ILE A 92 -8.99 -5.43 -3.79
CA ILE A 92 -8.96 -5.61 -5.24
C ILE A 92 -7.50 -5.72 -5.67
N THR A 93 -7.15 -6.79 -6.37
CA THR A 93 -5.82 -7.00 -6.97
C THR A 93 -5.91 -8.01 -8.10
N SER A 94 -4.83 -8.17 -8.87
CA SER A 94 -4.72 -9.20 -9.91
C SER A 94 -5.03 -10.61 -9.42
N SER A 95 -5.56 -11.44 -10.30
CA SER A 95 -5.96 -12.81 -10.00
C SER A 95 -4.78 -13.65 -9.53
N PHE A 96 -3.60 -13.51 -10.15
CA PHE A 96 -2.41 -14.25 -9.71
C PHE A 96 -1.94 -13.88 -8.30
N HIS A 97 -2.21 -12.67 -7.82
CA HIS A 97 -1.74 -12.17 -6.51
C HIS A 97 -2.77 -12.33 -5.39
N MET A 98 -4.01 -12.68 -5.73
CA MET A 98 -5.15 -12.61 -4.81
C MET A 98 -5.01 -13.55 -3.61
N ASP A 99 -4.53 -14.79 -3.81
CA ASP A 99 -4.48 -15.76 -2.70
C ASP A 99 -3.46 -15.37 -1.63
N ARG A 100 -2.27 -14.89 -2.03
CA ARG A 100 -1.30 -14.35 -1.08
C ARG A 100 -1.83 -13.09 -0.39
N SER A 101 -2.46 -12.21 -1.15
CA SER A 101 -3.07 -11.00 -0.60
C SER A 101 -4.12 -11.33 0.46
N ARG A 102 -5.00 -12.30 0.21
CA ARG A 102 -6.01 -12.75 1.17
C ARG A 102 -5.38 -13.20 2.48
N ILE A 103 -4.38 -14.09 2.43
CA ILE A 103 -3.69 -14.59 3.63
C ILE A 103 -3.11 -13.44 4.45
N ILE A 104 -2.46 -12.49 3.78
CA ILE A 104 -1.81 -11.35 4.43
C ILE A 104 -2.85 -10.40 5.01
N PHE A 105 -3.86 -10.00 4.24
CA PHE A 105 -4.88 -9.08 4.71
C PHE A 105 -5.72 -9.69 5.85
N ASP A 106 -6.08 -10.97 5.77
CA ASP A 106 -6.77 -11.66 6.87
C ASP A 106 -5.91 -11.70 8.13
N TRP A 107 -4.61 -12.02 8.01
CA TRP A 107 -3.68 -11.99 9.13
C TRP A 107 -3.58 -10.59 9.74
N ILE A 108 -3.30 -9.60 8.91
CA ILE A 108 -3.03 -8.25 9.38
C ILE A 108 -4.28 -7.57 9.90
N PHE A 109 -5.46 -7.73 9.31
CA PHE A 109 -6.71 -7.17 9.85
C PHE A 109 -7.26 -7.97 11.04
N GLY A 110 -6.94 -9.27 11.14
CA GLY A 110 -7.29 -10.11 12.26
C GLY A 110 -6.41 -9.92 13.51
N ALA A 111 -5.18 -9.42 13.35
CA ALA A 111 -4.23 -9.27 14.45
C ALA A 111 -4.77 -8.32 15.57
N PRO A 112 -4.52 -8.58 16.85
CA PRO A 112 -4.85 -7.62 17.90
C PRO A 112 -3.95 -6.37 17.82
N SER A 113 -4.53 -5.18 18.07
CA SER A 113 -3.81 -3.91 18.25
C SER A 113 -3.44 -3.62 19.72
N GLY A 114 -4.00 -4.37 20.68
CA GLY A 114 -3.84 -4.14 22.12
C GLY A 114 -4.65 -5.12 22.98
N ARG A 115 -4.97 -4.73 24.24
CA ARG A 115 -5.67 -5.58 25.24
C ARG A 115 -7.15 -5.85 24.93
N ASP A 116 -7.75 -5.04 24.08
CA ASP A 116 -9.13 -5.23 23.63
C ASP A 116 -9.07 -5.91 22.25
N GLY A 117 -9.57 -7.14 22.17
CA GLY A 117 -9.38 -8.07 21.04
C GLY A 117 -9.77 -7.55 19.64
N GLY A 118 -9.61 -8.43 18.64
CA GLY A 118 -9.66 -8.11 17.20
C GLY A 118 -10.74 -7.10 16.76
N ALA A 119 -10.36 -6.19 15.87
CA ALA A 119 -11.07 -4.96 15.55
C ALA A 119 -12.34 -5.10 14.68
N GLY A 120 -12.88 -6.32 14.53
CA GLY A 120 -14.19 -6.58 13.91
C GLY A 120 -14.27 -6.25 12.41
N TYR A 121 -13.16 -6.33 11.68
CA TYR A 121 -13.11 -6.05 10.25
C TYR A 121 -13.81 -7.15 9.42
N GLN A 122 -14.53 -6.73 8.39
CA GLN A 122 -15.13 -7.60 7.38
C GLN A 122 -14.41 -7.39 6.06
N LEU A 123 -13.59 -8.38 5.68
CA LEU A 123 -12.86 -8.34 4.43
C LEU A 123 -13.61 -9.08 3.33
N ARG A 124 -13.61 -8.49 2.13
CA ARG A 124 -14.06 -9.10 0.88
C ARG A 124 -12.93 -8.98 -0.13
N TYR A 125 -12.97 -9.85 -1.13
CA TYR A 125 -11.89 -9.97 -2.12
C TYR A 125 -12.47 -10.03 -3.52
N LEU A 126 -11.98 -9.18 -4.42
CA LEU A 126 -12.39 -9.16 -5.83
C LEU A 126 -11.15 -9.25 -6.72
N PRO A 127 -10.87 -10.41 -7.33
CA PRO A 127 -9.75 -10.55 -8.24
C PRO A 127 -10.05 -9.87 -9.58
N THR A 128 -9.05 -9.22 -10.17
CA THR A 128 -9.13 -8.67 -11.53
C THR A 128 -8.41 -9.60 -12.52
N PRO A 129 -8.82 -9.66 -13.80
CA PRO A 129 -8.13 -10.47 -14.80
C PRO A 129 -6.66 -10.07 -14.97
N ASP A 130 -5.80 -11.05 -15.26
CA ASP A 130 -4.36 -10.89 -15.46
C ASP A 130 -4.06 -10.38 -16.89
N VAL A 131 -4.56 -9.19 -17.22
CA VAL A 131 -4.42 -8.60 -18.57
C VAL A 131 -2.96 -8.21 -18.85
N GLY A 132 -2.50 -8.49 -20.06
CA GLY A 132 -1.16 -8.10 -20.53
C GLY A 132 -0.03 -9.05 -20.13
N LEU A 133 -0.36 -10.24 -19.58
CA LEU A 133 0.60 -11.27 -19.22
C LEU A 133 0.42 -12.53 -20.06
N THR A 134 1.53 -13.17 -20.40
CA THR A 134 1.56 -14.50 -21.01
C THR A 134 1.20 -15.58 -20.00
N VAL A 135 0.83 -16.77 -20.49
CA VAL A 135 0.47 -17.91 -19.64
C VAL A 135 1.66 -18.35 -18.78
N GLU A 136 2.86 -18.29 -19.34
CA GLU A 136 4.12 -18.64 -18.68
C GLU A 136 4.46 -17.66 -17.57
N GLU A 137 4.29 -16.35 -17.80
CA GLU A 137 4.47 -15.31 -16.77
C GLU A 137 3.47 -15.46 -15.63
N ILE A 138 2.20 -15.76 -15.95
CA ILE A 138 1.17 -16.01 -14.95
C ILE A 138 1.55 -17.24 -14.11
N ARG A 139 1.99 -18.34 -14.74
CA ARG A 139 2.42 -19.55 -14.02
C ARG A 139 3.62 -19.26 -13.11
N ALA A 140 4.67 -18.63 -13.63
CA ALA A 140 5.87 -18.30 -12.86
C ALA A 140 5.55 -17.39 -11.67
N ARG A 141 4.61 -16.46 -11.83
CA ARG A 141 4.11 -15.61 -10.75
C ARG A 141 3.36 -16.45 -9.71
N LYS A 142 2.38 -17.25 -10.11
CA LYS A 142 1.61 -18.10 -9.18
C LYS A 142 2.51 -19.02 -8.36
N ASP A 143 3.50 -19.67 -8.99
CA ASP A 143 4.45 -20.55 -8.28
C ASP A 143 5.24 -19.79 -7.21
N ARG A 144 5.63 -18.53 -7.48
CA ARG A 144 6.30 -17.66 -6.50
C ARG A 144 5.35 -17.22 -5.39
N GLU A 145 4.12 -16.87 -5.75
CA GLU A 145 3.07 -16.45 -4.81
C GLU A 145 2.73 -17.58 -3.83
N ASP A 146 2.62 -18.82 -4.31
CA ASP A 146 2.32 -20.00 -3.49
C ASP A 146 3.41 -20.29 -2.46
N LYS A 147 4.69 -20.27 -2.90
CA LYS A 147 5.84 -20.44 -2.00
C LYS A 147 5.89 -19.34 -0.94
N SER A 148 5.64 -18.09 -1.35
CA SER A 148 5.63 -16.94 -0.46
C SER A 148 4.47 -17.02 0.54
N GLY A 149 3.27 -17.40 0.08
CA GLY A 149 2.09 -17.61 0.91
C GLY A 149 2.26 -18.75 1.91
N ALA A 150 2.92 -19.84 1.52
CA ALA A 150 3.29 -20.93 2.43
C ALA A 150 4.26 -20.46 3.53
N ASN A 151 5.27 -19.67 3.18
CA ASN A 151 6.20 -19.09 4.15
C ASN A 151 5.50 -18.15 5.15
N ILE A 152 4.56 -17.33 4.67
CA ILE A 152 3.75 -16.46 5.54
C ILE A 152 2.97 -17.28 6.57
N ARG A 153 2.22 -18.29 6.11
CA ARG A 153 1.42 -19.16 7.00
C ARG A 153 2.26 -19.94 7.99
N ALA A 154 3.37 -20.53 7.52
CA ALA A 154 4.17 -21.44 8.32
C ALA A 154 5.11 -20.72 9.30
N LYS A 155 5.54 -19.48 8.99
CA LYS A 155 6.59 -18.80 9.75
C LYS A 155 6.20 -17.42 10.24
N LEU A 156 5.73 -16.53 9.36
CA LEU A 156 5.53 -15.12 9.73
C LEU A 156 4.30 -14.93 10.60
N MET A 157 3.14 -15.50 10.22
CA MET A 157 1.90 -15.34 10.97
C MET A 157 1.99 -15.85 12.42
N PRO A 158 2.55 -17.05 12.70
CA PRO A 158 2.67 -17.52 14.07
C PRO A 158 3.71 -16.76 14.88
N LYS A 159 4.75 -16.23 14.22
CA LYS A 159 5.84 -15.51 14.89
C LYS A 159 5.46 -14.07 15.25
N TYR A 160 4.61 -13.42 14.46
CA TYR A 160 4.19 -12.03 14.68
C TYR A 160 2.65 -11.93 14.74
N PRO A 161 2.02 -12.41 15.82
CA PRO A 161 0.56 -12.53 15.90
C PRO A 161 -0.16 -11.19 16.11
N ALA A 162 0.47 -10.18 16.72
CA ALA A 162 -0.13 -8.87 16.98
C ALA A 162 0.43 -7.77 16.07
N LEU A 163 -0.29 -6.64 15.94
CA LEU A 163 0.20 -5.52 15.12
C LEU A 163 1.53 -4.94 15.61
N GLY A 164 1.74 -4.91 16.93
CA GLY A 164 3.03 -4.49 17.50
C GLY A 164 4.18 -5.39 17.04
N ASP A 165 3.93 -6.71 16.98
CA ASP A 165 4.92 -7.68 16.50
C ASP A 165 5.19 -7.52 15.01
N VAL A 166 4.15 -7.24 14.22
CA VAL A 166 4.29 -6.96 12.77
C VAL A 166 5.09 -5.69 12.53
N LEU A 167 4.82 -4.61 13.29
CA LEU A 167 5.60 -3.38 13.18
C LEU A 167 7.06 -3.61 13.55
N SER A 168 7.31 -4.37 14.62
CA SER A 168 8.67 -4.79 14.97
C SER A 168 9.30 -5.54 13.81
N PHE A 169 8.64 -6.57 13.26
CA PHE A 169 9.14 -7.32 12.11
C PHE A 169 9.52 -6.41 10.93
N LEU A 170 8.64 -5.49 10.53
CA LEU A 170 8.91 -4.55 9.46
C LEU A 170 10.18 -3.74 9.77
N THR A 171 10.20 -3.07 10.92
CA THR A 171 11.26 -2.12 11.27
C THR A 171 12.59 -2.73 11.71
N THR A 172 12.64 -4.02 12.05
CA THR A 172 13.88 -4.67 12.55
C THR A 172 14.36 -5.83 11.70
N ASN A 173 13.50 -6.48 10.90
CA ASN A 173 13.84 -7.71 10.20
C ASN A 173 13.47 -7.73 8.72
N HIS A 174 12.79 -6.69 8.23
CA HIS A 174 12.42 -6.58 6.83
C HIS A 174 13.38 -5.64 6.11
N ASP A 175 14.07 -6.11 5.06
CA ASP A 175 15.13 -5.34 4.37
C ASP A 175 14.64 -4.00 3.77
N LEU A 176 13.33 -3.86 3.54
CA LEU A 176 12.74 -2.62 3.00
C LEU A 176 12.47 -1.55 4.05
N TYR A 177 12.51 -1.88 5.34
CA TYR A 177 12.15 -0.94 6.43
C TYR A 177 13.13 -0.96 7.60
N SER A 178 13.94 -2.00 7.72
CA SER A 178 15.01 -2.01 8.70
C SER A 178 16.04 -0.94 8.37
N ALA A 179 16.56 -0.28 9.41
CA ALA A 179 17.59 0.74 9.23
C ALA A 179 18.80 0.19 8.48
N GLU A 180 19.24 -1.03 8.80
CA GLU A 180 20.33 -1.71 8.12
C GLU A 180 20.03 -1.96 6.63
N GLY A 181 18.86 -2.51 6.30
CA GLY A 181 18.46 -2.76 4.92
C GLY A 181 18.34 -1.47 4.10
N LEU A 182 17.80 -0.40 4.69
CA LEU A 182 17.71 0.91 4.06
C LEU A 182 19.09 1.53 3.80
N ILE A 183 20.00 1.49 4.78
CA ILE A 183 21.37 1.98 4.63
C ILE A 183 22.08 1.22 3.51
N LYS A 184 21.99 -0.12 3.52
CA LYS A 184 22.60 -0.97 2.50
C LYS A 184 22.10 -0.61 1.11
N ARG A 185 20.79 -0.46 0.95
CA ARG A 185 20.18 -0.05 -0.34
C ARG A 185 20.66 1.32 -0.80
N ALA A 186 20.78 2.29 0.10
CA ALA A 186 21.28 3.63 -0.24
C ALA A 186 22.76 3.61 -0.67
N MET A 187 23.56 2.72 -0.07
CA MET A 187 24.95 2.51 -0.48
C MET A 187 25.04 1.82 -1.85
N ASP A 188 24.22 0.80 -2.09
CA ASP A 188 24.21 0.00 -3.32
C ASP A 188 23.76 0.80 -4.56
N THR A 189 22.89 1.80 -4.41
CA THR A 189 22.45 2.68 -5.52
C THR A 189 23.48 3.74 -5.90
N GLY A 190 24.63 3.82 -5.22
CA GLY A 190 25.61 4.88 -5.42
C GLY A 190 25.11 6.27 -5.01
N GLU A 191 23.92 6.34 -4.40
CA GLU A 191 23.37 7.53 -3.74
C GLU A 191 23.83 7.60 -2.27
N GLY A 192 25.03 7.08 -1.98
CA GLY A 192 25.66 7.21 -0.67
C GLY A 192 25.65 8.69 -0.26
N LEU A 193 25.13 8.95 0.95
CA LEU A 193 24.96 10.25 1.60
C LEU A 193 25.57 11.40 0.78
N ARG A 194 24.80 11.96 -0.15
CA ARG A 194 25.18 13.23 -0.76
C ARG A 194 25.27 14.25 0.37
N VAL A 195 26.43 14.87 0.49
CA VAL A 195 26.73 16.00 1.39
C VAL A 195 25.56 16.98 1.29
N VAL A 196 24.86 17.17 2.40
CA VAL A 196 23.79 18.16 2.51
C VAL A 196 24.42 19.52 2.19
N ASP A 197 23.93 20.15 1.12
CA ASP A 197 24.37 21.48 0.70
C ASP A 197 24.03 22.51 1.78
N ASP A 198 24.93 23.48 2.02
CA ASP A 198 24.76 24.57 3.00
C ASP A 198 23.46 25.37 2.80
N SER A 199 22.90 25.37 1.58
CA SER A 199 21.60 25.97 1.25
C SER A 199 20.40 25.16 1.75
N VAL A 200 20.52 23.83 1.84
CA VAL A 200 19.49 22.94 2.40
C VAL A 200 19.41 23.09 3.91
N VAL A 201 20.55 23.26 4.60
CA VAL A 201 20.57 23.55 6.05
C VAL A 201 19.92 24.90 6.35
N LYS A 202 20.10 25.90 5.47
CA LYS A 202 19.50 27.24 5.61
C LYS A 202 18.01 27.28 5.27
N SER A 203 17.51 26.51 4.31
CA SER A 203 16.09 26.53 3.92
C SER A 203 15.16 25.89 4.95
N TYR A 204 15.68 25.00 5.81
CA TYR A 204 15.00 24.52 7.02
C TYR A 204 15.32 25.36 8.29
N GLY A 205 16.03 26.50 8.16
CA GLY A 205 16.23 27.50 9.22
C GLY A 205 17.58 27.47 9.98
N GLY A 206 18.57 26.68 9.57
CA GLY A 206 19.86 26.53 10.26
C GLY A 206 20.93 27.56 9.86
N ASN A 207 21.68 28.09 10.83
CA ASN A 207 22.78 29.05 10.61
C ASN A 207 24.15 28.35 10.39
N VAL A 208 24.63 28.43 9.14
CA VAL A 208 26.01 28.59 8.58
C VAL A 208 27.17 27.63 8.96
N ALA A 209 27.98 27.35 7.92
CA ALA A 209 29.43 27.07 7.85
C ALA A 209 29.87 25.60 7.91
N TYR A 210 29.94 24.91 6.75
CA TYR A 210 30.84 23.75 6.64
C TYR A 210 31.39 23.53 5.21
N GLU A 211 32.63 23.97 4.98
CA GLU A 211 33.43 23.55 3.81
C GLU A 211 33.84 22.07 3.93
N SER A 212 33.78 21.30 2.81
CA SER A 212 34.95 20.59 2.24
C SER A 212 34.62 19.41 1.29
N LYS A 213 34.88 19.65 -0.02
CA LYS A 213 35.64 18.85 -1.04
C LYS A 213 35.33 17.37 -1.42
N ARG A 214 35.22 17.20 -2.76
CA ARG A 214 35.66 16.11 -3.71
C ARG A 214 34.79 14.83 -3.81
N SER A 215 34.64 14.13 -4.94
CA SER A 215 34.95 14.31 -6.38
C SER A 215 34.34 13.14 -7.21
N GLN A 216 33.85 13.44 -8.42
CA GLN A 216 33.77 12.65 -9.68
C GLN A 216 33.56 11.11 -9.70
N LEU A 217 32.59 10.67 -10.54
CA LEU A 217 32.54 9.48 -11.45
C LEU A 217 31.10 8.88 -11.47
N SER A 218 30.50 8.35 -12.55
CA SER A 218 30.71 8.39 -14.01
C SER A 218 29.35 8.15 -14.69
N ARG A 219 29.22 8.58 -15.95
CA ARG A 219 28.11 8.26 -16.86
C ARG A 219 28.24 6.81 -17.36
N ASN A 220 27.12 6.09 -17.50
CA ASN A 220 26.70 5.42 -18.74
C ASN A 220 25.31 4.74 -18.63
N ALA A 221 24.45 5.13 -19.58
CA ALA A 221 23.39 4.42 -20.33
C ALA A 221 23.31 2.87 -20.19
N PHE A 222 22.19 2.15 -20.37
CA PHE A 222 20.84 2.43 -20.89
C PHE A 222 19.95 1.18 -20.63
N GLY A 223 18.62 1.38 -20.66
CA GLY A 223 17.66 0.44 -21.26
C GLY A 223 17.00 -0.58 -20.33
N LEU A 224 15.70 -0.41 -20.05
CA LEU A 224 14.83 -1.53 -19.69
C LEU A 224 13.35 -1.28 -19.98
N ASN A 225 12.72 -2.40 -20.28
CA ASN A 225 11.43 -2.65 -20.91
C ASN A 225 10.29 -2.41 -19.90
N LEU A 226 9.26 -1.64 -20.29
CA LEU A 226 8.11 -1.30 -19.44
C LEU A 226 7.12 -2.47 -19.42
N GLY A 227 7.38 -3.43 -18.53
CA GLY A 227 6.41 -4.43 -18.13
C GLY A 227 6.29 -4.43 -16.63
N LEU A 228 5.09 -4.08 -16.15
CA LEU A 228 4.45 -4.64 -14.96
C LEU A 228 4.41 -3.78 -13.69
N LEU A 229 3.23 -3.18 -13.45
CA LEU A 229 2.78 -2.68 -12.15
C LEU A 229 1.56 -3.51 -11.72
N ALA A 230 1.60 -4.14 -10.55
CA ALA A 230 0.44 -4.79 -9.96
C ALA A 230 -0.07 -3.90 -8.82
N ALA A 231 -1.10 -3.09 -9.10
CA ALA A 231 -1.71 -2.23 -8.10
C ALA A 231 -2.67 -3.02 -7.19
N VAL A 232 -2.59 -2.79 -5.88
CA VAL A 232 -3.59 -3.25 -4.90
C VAL A 232 -4.46 -2.05 -4.53
N VAL A 233 -5.78 -2.18 -4.73
CA VAL A 233 -6.77 -1.15 -4.41
C VAL A 233 -7.68 -1.69 -3.30
N ALA A 234 -7.85 -0.94 -2.22
CA ALA A 234 -8.80 -1.28 -1.14
C ALA A 234 -9.99 -0.31 -1.19
N ALA A 235 -11.22 -0.82 -1.30
CA ALA A 235 -12.46 -0.02 -1.30
C ALA A 235 -13.29 -0.27 -0.04
N ALA A 236 -13.75 0.75 0.66
CA ALA A 236 -14.50 0.60 1.93
C ALA A 236 -16.01 0.86 1.78
N PHE A 237 -16.87 -0.02 2.33
CA PHE A 237 -18.34 0.13 2.29
C PHE A 237 -18.94 0.56 3.64
N PHE A 238 -19.87 1.51 3.63
CA PHE A 238 -20.64 1.94 4.81
C PHE A 238 -21.98 1.21 4.90
N ALA A 239 -22.22 0.49 6.00
CA ALA A 239 -23.55 -0.06 6.33
C ALA A 239 -24.10 0.61 7.60
N GLY A 240 -25.27 1.22 7.49
CA GLY A 240 -25.98 1.87 8.59
C GLY A 240 -26.44 0.91 9.68
N LYS A 241 -26.38 1.36 10.94
CA LYS A 241 -26.81 0.63 12.15
C LYS A 241 -28.29 0.21 12.09
N LYS A 242 -28.56 -1.01 12.59
CA LYS A 242 -29.87 -1.61 12.89
C LYS A 242 -30.75 -0.68 13.75
N SER A 243 -31.98 -0.43 13.33
CA SER A 243 -33.05 0.03 14.23
C SER A 243 -33.81 -1.17 14.79
N ASN A 244 -33.81 -1.28 16.11
CA ASN A 244 -34.64 -2.20 16.88
C ASN A 244 -36.03 -1.56 17.05
N SER A 245 -37.07 -2.17 16.49
CA SER A 245 -38.45 -2.01 16.98
C SER A 245 -39.36 -3.03 16.30
N SER A 246 -39.68 -4.11 17.01
CA SER A 246 -40.88 -4.90 16.73
C SER A 246 -42.12 -4.14 17.23
N PRO A 247 -43.25 -4.29 16.55
CA PRO A 247 -44.47 -4.63 17.27
C PRO A 247 -45.11 -5.90 16.71
N GLN A 248 -45.52 -6.77 17.63
CA GLN A 248 -46.37 -7.92 17.36
C GLN A 248 -47.73 -7.46 16.82
N MET A 249 -48.23 -8.14 15.77
CA MET A 249 -49.64 -8.07 15.41
C MET A 249 -50.19 -9.50 15.30
N LYS A 250 -51.10 -9.81 16.23
CA LYS A 250 -51.92 -11.03 16.26
C LYS A 250 -52.87 -11.03 15.06
N LEU A 251 -52.90 -12.11 14.28
CA LEU A 251 -54.08 -12.44 13.47
C LEU A 251 -54.78 -13.66 14.09
N LYS A 252 -55.93 -13.40 14.71
CA LYS A 252 -57.02 -14.36 14.86
C LYS A 252 -57.89 -14.24 13.63
N LEU A 253 -58.16 -15.32 12.91
CA LEU A 253 -59.41 -15.48 12.18
C LEU A 253 -59.81 -16.96 12.19
N SER A 254 -60.96 -17.22 12.82
CA SER A 254 -61.90 -18.32 12.62
C SER A 254 -63.24 -17.63 12.29
N PRO A 255 -64.24 -18.28 11.69
CA PRO A 255 -64.41 -19.71 11.43
C PRO A 255 -64.08 -20.13 9.99
#